data_AF-A0A811JPZ5-F1
#
_entry.id   AF-A0A811JPZ5-F1
#
_cell.length_a   1.000
_cell.length_b   1.000
_cell.length_c   1.000
_cell.angle_alpha   90.00
_cell.angle_beta   90.00
_cell.angle_gamma   90.00
#
_symmetry.space_group_name_H-M   'P 1'
#
loop_
_entity.id
_entity.type
_entity.pdbx_description
1 polymer ?
#
loop_
_entity_poly.entity_id
_entity_poly.type
_entity_poly.pdbx_seq_one_letter_code
_entity_poly.pdbx_strand_id
1 'polypeptide(L)'
;MTLLRRSVVQIRQQSSSAKKNITKGLNEVHRTQVEGGVPPLNYDQQRDKVWLGRHFGQYGVASNVEIGKLWPTVEEIQEINELKFYRPVKEAIELSQKLAKEEQERQRKHLEKVEKNLKDYDKQLAEYYEGLNAPPPEKTPQELANERRVQEIQEYFGYWIDPTDPRFEVMLKQKEAEEAKAEKMAKKEEKRRRTVAATS
;
A
#
# COMPACT_ATOMS: atom_id res chain seq x y z
N MET A 1 1.87 -87.29 -15.57
CA MET A 1 2.79 -87.17 -14.41
C MET A 1 4.17 -86.96 -15.00
N THR A 2 4.86 -85.83 -14.83
CA THR A 2 5.46 -85.33 -13.59
C THR A 2 5.78 -83.83 -13.76
N LEU A 3 5.18 -82.97 -12.95
CA LEU A 3 5.52 -81.54 -12.88
C LEU A 3 6.83 -81.39 -12.10
N LEU A 4 7.82 -80.76 -12.72
CA LEU A 4 9.12 -80.43 -12.11
C LEU A 4 8.94 -79.57 -10.86
N ARG A 5 9.06 -80.18 -9.67
CA ARG A 5 9.32 -79.46 -8.43
C ARG A 5 10.78 -79.01 -8.42
N ARG A 6 11.04 -77.79 -8.90
CA ARG A 6 12.35 -77.15 -8.69
C ARG A 6 12.52 -76.87 -7.20
N SER A 7 13.68 -77.26 -6.64
CA SER A 7 13.99 -77.01 -5.25
C SER A 7 14.10 -75.50 -4.97
N VAL A 8 13.67 -75.07 -3.79
CA VAL A 8 13.73 -73.66 -3.33
C VAL A 8 15.17 -73.13 -3.38
N VAL A 9 16.17 -74.01 -3.18
CA VAL A 9 17.60 -73.69 -3.29
C VAL A 9 18.00 -73.37 -4.73
N GLN A 10 17.51 -74.14 -5.73
CA GLN A 10 17.75 -73.83 -7.15
C GLN A 10 17.03 -72.55 -7.60
N ILE A 11 15.83 -72.27 -7.07
CA ILE A 11 15.13 -71.01 -7.37
C ILE A 11 15.93 -69.82 -6.78
N ARG A 12 16.48 -69.96 -5.58
CA ARG A 12 17.30 -68.93 -4.92
C ARG A 12 18.65 -68.71 -5.62
N GLN A 13 19.34 -69.77 -6.04
CA GLN A 13 20.57 -69.66 -6.83
C GLN A 13 20.34 -69.12 -8.25
N GLN A 14 19.21 -69.46 -8.88
CA GLN A 14 18.80 -68.84 -10.15
C GLN A 14 18.47 -67.36 -9.97
N SER A 15 17.87 -66.95 -8.85
CA SER A 15 17.59 -65.53 -8.56
C SER A 15 18.85 -64.69 -8.28
N SER A 16 19.93 -65.28 -7.76
CA SER A 16 21.23 -64.58 -7.61
C SER A 16 22.02 -64.53 -8.93
N SER A 17 21.97 -65.60 -9.73
CA SER A 17 22.60 -65.66 -11.05
C SER A 17 21.87 -64.85 -12.12
N ALA A 18 20.58 -64.56 -11.93
CA ALA A 18 19.75 -63.76 -12.83
C ALA A 18 19.62 -62.29 -12.38
N LYS A 19 20.55 -61.80 -11.54
CA LYS A 19 20.83 -60.37 -11.48
C LYS A 19 21.41 -59.99 -12.84
N LYS A 20 20.53 -59.60 -13.78
CA LYS A 20 20.94 -58.90 -15.01
C LYS A 20 21.95 -57.84 -14.58
N ASN A 21 23.04 -57.66 -15.33
CA ASN A 21 24.03 -56.62 -15.05
C ASN A 21 23.37 -55.24 -15.21
N ILE A 22 22.63 -54.78 -14.19
CA ILE A 22 21.98 -53.46 -14.11
C ILE A 22 23.04 -52.34 -14.22
N THR A 23 24.31 -52.70 -14.02
CA THR A 23 25.49 -51.83 -14.14
C THR A 23 25.88 -51.51 -15.59
N LYS A 24 25.46 -52.30 -16.59
CA LYS A 24 25.77 -52.04 -18.01
C LYS A 24 24.81 -50.98 -18.57
N GLY A 25 25.20 -49.71 -18.45
CA GLY A 25 24.42 -48.54 -18.87
C GLY A 25 24.24 -47.48 -17.79
N LEU A 26 24.75 -47.74 -16.59
CA LEU A 26 24.68 -46.85 -15.46
C LEU A 26 25.95 -45.99 -15.38
N ASN A 27 25.80 -44.68 -15.14
CA ASN A 27 26.96 -43.79 -14.93
C ASN A 27 27.82 -44.27 -13.75
N GLU A 28 29.12 -43.98 -13.81
CA GLU A 28 30.10 -44.38 -12.80
C GLU A 28 29.66 -44.06 -11.36
N VAL A 29 29.09 -42.86 -11.15
CA VAL A 29 28.53 -42.43 -9.85
C VAL A 29 27.47 -43.39 -9.35
N HIS A 30 26.47 -43.68 -10.18
CA HIS A 30 25.36 -44.54 -9.81
C HIS A 30 25.78 -46.01 -9.68
N ARG A 31 26.76 -46.46 -10.45
CA ARG A 31 27.36 -47.78 -10.29
C ARG A 31 28.05 -47.90 -8.93
N THR A 32 28.84 -46.91 -8.55
CA THR A 32 29.55 -46.87 -7.27
C THR A 32 28.57 -46.83 -6.08
N GLN A 33 27.46 -46.09 -6.22
CA GLN A 33 26.38 -46.08 -5.23
C GLN A 33 25.71 -47.45 -5.04
N VAL A 34 25.45 -48.17 -6.14
CA VAL A 34 24.87 -49.53 -6.09
C VAL A 34 25.84 -50.53 -5.47
N GLU A 35 27.14 -50.36 -5.71
CA GLU A 35 28.22 -51.16 -5.11
C GLU A 35 28.48 -50.78 -3.64
N GLY A 36 27.87 -49.70 -3.14
CA GLY A 36 28.03 -49.21 -1.75
C GLY A 36 29.34 -48.46 -1.50
N GLY A 37 30.05 -48.06 -2.56
CA GLY A 37 31.27 -47.27 -2.49
C GLY A 37 30.99 -45.77 -2.45
N VAL A 38 32.06 -44.98 -2.29
CA VAL A 38 31.98 -43.52 -2.37
C VAL A 38 32.11 -43.07 -3.82
N PRO A 39 31.12 -42.38 -4.41
CA PRO A 39 31.18 -41.95 -5.80
C PRO A 39 32.26 -40.85 -6.01
N PRO A 40 32.97 -40.87 -7.15
CA PRO A 40 34.00 -39.88 -7.45
C PRO A 40 33.43 -38.49 -7.74
N LEU A 41 34.25 -37.45 -7.51
CA LEU A 41 33.92 -36.05 -7.77
C LEU A 41 34.34 -35.66 -9.18
N ASN A 42 33.39 -35.72 -10.11
CA ASN A 42 33.65 -35.51 -11.55
C ASN A 42 33.37 -34.07 -12.01
N TYR A 43 32.51 -33.32 -11.31
CA TYR A 43 32.08 -31.98 -11.73
C TYR A 43 32.61 -30.88 -10.79
N ASP A 44 32.83 -29.68 -11.32
CA ASP A 44 33.34 -28.55 -10.54
C ASP A 44 32.41 -28.11 -9.40
N GLN A 45 31.10 -28.14 -9.64
CA GLN A 45 30.09 -27.86 -8.59
C GLN A 45 30.18 -28.82 -7.39
N GLN A 46 30.76 -30.02 -7.58
CA GLN A 46 30.95 -30.98 -6.50
C GLN A 46 32.16 -30.62 -5.61
N ARG A 47 33.01 -29.70 -6.08
CA ARG A 47 34.14 -29.15 -5.34
C ARG A 47 33.73 -27.96 -4.48
N ASP A 48 32.51 -27.45 -4.65
CA ASP A 48 31.96 -26.40 -3.79
C ASP A 48 31.87 -26.90 -2.34
N LYS A 49 32.18 -26.02 -1.39
CA LYS A 49 32.18 -26.31 0.05
C LYS A 49 30.87 -26.93 0.54
N VAL A 50 29.73 -26.45 0.04
CA VAL A 50 28.40 -26.97 0.38
C VAL A 50 28.23 -28.41 -0.09
N TRP A 51 28.69 -28.74 -1.29
CA TRP A 51 28.59 -30.07 -1.85
C TRP A 51 29.55 -31.03 -1.16
N LEU A 52 30.80 -30.61 -0.92
CA LEU A 52 31.79 -31.35 -0.13
C LEU A 52 31.27 -31.67 1.27
N GLY A 53 30.63 -30.71 1.94
CA GLY A 53 30.01 -30.92 3.25
C GLY A 53 28.89 -31.95 3.22
N ARG A 54 28.03 -31.95 2.19
CA ARG A 54 26.99 -32.98 2.00
C ARG A 54 27.59 -34.36 1.75
N HIS A 55 28.63 -34.42 0.91
CA HIS A 55 29.31 -35.65 0.57
C HIS A 55 30.01 -36.26 1.79
N PHE A 56 30.72 -35.46 2.57
CA PHE A 56 31.29 -35.86 3.85
C PHE A 56 30.22 -36.26 4.87
N GLY A 57 29.08 -35.57 4.92
CA GLY A 57 27.96 -35.95 5.78
C GLY A 57 27.35 -37.32 5.46
N GLN A 58 27.37 -37.71 4.18
CA GLN A 58 26.80 -39.00 3.72
C GLN A 58 27.76 -40.17 3.88
N TYR A 59 29.05 -39.98 3.56
CA TYR A 59 30.04 -41.06 3.52
C TYR A 59 31.09 -40.98 4.65
N GLY A 60 31.10 -39.90 5.42
CA GLY A 60 32.04 -39.68 6.52
C GLY A 60 33.50 -39.63 6.04
N VAL A 61 34.40 -40.19 6.84
CA VAL A 61 35.85 -40.22 6.55
C VAL A 61 36.17 -40.98 5.26
N ALA A 62 35.31 -41.90 4.83
CA ALA A 62 35.51 -42.65 3.59
C ALA A 62 35.51 -41.76 2.34
N SER A 63 34.96 -40.53 2.42
CA SER A 63 34.97 -39.58 1.31
C SER A 63 36.30 -38.87 1.07
N ASN A 64 37.27 -39.04 1.97
CA ASN A 64 38.60 -38.40 1.87
C ASN A 64 38.55 -36.88 1.64
N VAL A 65 37.49 -36.22 2.14
CA VAL A 65 37.32 -34.77 2.07
C VAL A 65 38.13 -34.13 3.19
N GLU A 66 38.92 -33.12 2.87
CA GLU A 66 39.67 -32.35 3.86
C GLU A 66 38.71 -31.56 4.78
N ILE A 67 38.67 -31.96 6.06
CA ILE A 67 37.75 -31.39 7.05
C ILE A 67 37.98 -29.87 7.25
N GLY A 68 39.24 -29.41 7.13
CA GLY A 68 39.59 -27.99 7.28
C GLY A 68 38.90 -27.08 6.27
N LYS A 69 38.62 -27.56 5.05
CA LYS A 69 37.92 -26.80 4.01
C LYS A 69 36.42 -26.65 4.27
N LEU A 70 35.84 -27.46 5.15
CA LEU A 70 34.43 -27.41 5.48
C LEU A 70 34.09 -26.29 6.46
N TRP A 71 35.07 -25.87 7.27
CA TRP A 71 34.89 -24.75 8.20
C TRP A 71 34.93 -23.41 7.47
N PRO A 72 34.22 -22.39 7.97
CA PRO A 72 34.33 -21.04 7.45
C PRO A 72 35.73 -20.48 7.61
N THR A 73 36.16 -19.73 6.60
CA THR A 73 37.42 -18.99 6.66
C THR A 73 37.27 -17.80 7.60
N VAL A 74 38.39 -17.24 8.04
CA VAL A 74 38.37 -16.05 8.91
C VAL A 74 37.68 -14.87 8.21
N GLU A 75 37.87 -14.73 6.90
CA GLU A 75 37.22 -13.72 6.07
C GLU A 75 35.70 -13.91 6.04
N GLU A 76 35.21 -15.13 5.78
CA GLU A 76 33.77 -15.44 5.81
C GLU A 76 33.16 -15.16 7.19
N ILE A 77 33.87 -15.46 8.28
CA ILE A 77 33.41 -15.16 9.64
C ILE A 77 33.31 -13.65 9.87
N GLN A 78 34.29 -12.88 9.37
CA GLN A 78 34.28 -11.42 9.49
C GLN A 78 33.09 -10.82 8.71
N GLU A 79 32.87 -11.26 7.47
CA GLU A 79 31.71 -10.83 6.67
C GLU A 79 30.37 -11.12 7.38
N ILE A 80 30.22 -12.33 7.95
CA ILE A 80 29.02 -12.70 8.71
C ILE A 80 28.81 -11.78 9.93
N ASN A 81 29.89 -11.42 10.62
CA ASN A 81 29.82 -10.52 11.77
C ASN A 81 29.52 -9.06 11.35
N GLU A 82 30.03 -8.62 10.20
CA GLU A 82 29.77 -7.29 9.64
C GLU A 82 28.32 -7.09 9.21
N LEU A 83 27.64 -8.15 8.76
CA LEU A 83 26.22 -8.12 8.41
C LEU A 83 25.31 -7.79 9.60
N LYS A 84 25.80 -7.93 10.85
CA LYS A 84 25.10 -7.53 12.09
C LYS A 84 23.65 -8.03 12.18
N PHE A 85 23.38 -9.23 11.66
CA PHE A 85 22.04 -9.86 11.74
C PHE A 85 21.59 -10.11 13.18
N TYR A 86 22.54 -10.25 14.09
CA TYR A 86 22.28 -10.52 15.50
C TYR A 86 22.80 -9.38 16.36
N ARG A 87 22.09 -9.10 17.45
CA ARG A 87 22.46 -8.12 18.45
C ARG A 87 22.67 -8.81 19.80
N PRO A 88 23.60 -8.34 20.64
CA PRO A 88 23.70 -8.78 22.02
C PRO A 88 22.36 -8.62 22.76
N VAL A 89 22.00 -9.62 23.55
CA VAL A 89 20.72 -9.66 24.29
C VAL A 89 20.56 -8.44 25.20
N LYS A 90 21.64 -7.99 25.85
CA LYS A 90 21.62 -6.81 26.73
C LYS A 90 21.14 -5.55 26.00
N GLU A 91 21.70 -5.27 24.84
CA GLU A 91 21.33 -4.10 24.02
C GLU A 91 19.89 -4.18 23.51
N ALA A 92 19.41 -5.39 23.19
CA ALA A 92 18.02 -5.60 22.80
C ALA A 92 17.06 -5.31 23.96
N ILE A 93 17.39 -5.75 25.18
CA ILE A 93 16.61 -5.47 26.39
C ILE A 93 16.58 -3.97 26.66
N GLU A 94 17.74 -3.30 26.65
CA GLU A 94 17.81 -1.85 26.88
C GLU A 94 16.99 -1.06 25.86
N LEU A 95 17.04 -1.45 24.58
CA LEU A 95 16.23 -0.83 23.54
C LEU A 95 14.73 -1.04 23.81
N SER A 96 14.33 -2.27 24.14
CA SER A 96 12.92 -2.58 24.43
C SER A 96 12.39 -1.78 25.61
N GLN A 97 13.19 -1.60 26.67
CA GLN A 97 12.81 -0.82 27.84
C GLN A 97 12.69 0.67 27.52
N LYS A 98 13.57 1.21 26.67
CA LYS A 98 13.48 2.61 26.21
C LYS A 98 12.19 2.84 25.41
N LEU A 99 11.91 1.99 24.44
CA LEU A 99 10.69 2.09 23.62
C LEU A 99 9.42 1.95 24.47
N ALA A 100 9.41 1.03 25.43
CA ALA A 100 8.28 0.87 26.34
C ALA A 100 8.02 2.13 27.19
N LYS A 101 9.09 2.79 27.69
CA LYS A 101 8.97 4.05 28.44
C LYS A 101 8.45 5.19 27.57
N GLU A 102 8.96 5.34 26.36
CA GLU A 102 8.50 6.37 25.41
C GLU A 102 7.01 6.19 25.06
N GLU A 103 6.58 4.94 24.84
CA GLU A 103 5.18 4.64 24.56
C GLU A 103 4.28 4.95 25.77
N GLN A 104 4.71 4.59 26.99
CA GLN A 104 4.00 4.93 28.21
C GLN A 104 3.87 6.45 28.41
N GLU A 105 4.93 7.21 28.15
CA GLU A 105 4.88 8.68 28.23
C GLU A 105 3.96 9.29 27.18
N ARG A 106 3.97 8.76 25.96
CA ARG A 106 3.07 9.19 24.89
C ARG A 106 1.61 8.94 25.27
N GLN A 107 1.31 7.76 25.79
CA GLN A 107 -0.03 7.41 26.26
C GLN A 107 -0.46 8.31 27.43
N ARG A 108 0.43 8.56 28.39
CA ARG A 108 0.15 9.47 29.51
C ARG A 108 -0.20 10.89 29.02
N LYS A 109 0.63 11.46 28.13
CA LYS A 109 0.36 12.79 27.53
C LYS A 109 -0.94 12.83 26.74
N HIS A 110 -1.26 11.73 26.04
CA HIS A 110 -2.52 11.62 25.31
C HIS A 110 -3.72 11.61 26.27
N LEU A 111 -3.66 10.81 27.34
CA LEU A 111 -4.70 10.77 28.36
C LEU A 111 -4.88 12.12 29.05
N GLU A 112 -3.80 12.81 29.40
CA GLU A 112 -3.85 14.17 29.97
C GLU A 112 -4.55 15.17 29.01
N LYS A 113 -4.30 15.05 27.70
CA LYS A 113 -4.97 15.88 26.69
C LYS A 113 -6.46 15.55 26.59
N VAL A 114 -6.80 14.25 26.57
CA VAL A 114 -8.20 13.80 26.53
C VAL A 114 -8.95 14.27 27.77
N GLU A 115 -8.34 14.20 28.95
CA GLU A 115 -8.96 14.66 30.20
C GLU A 115 -9.24 16.17 30.18
N LYS A 116 -8.31 16.98 29.66
CA LYS A 116 -8.54 18.43 29.48
C LYS A 116 -9.68 18.70 28.51
N ASN A 117 -9.67 18.03 27.36
CA ASN A 117 -10.73 18.16 26.37
C ASN A 117 -12.09 17.73 26.93
N LEU A 118 -12.14 16.68 27.77
CA LEU A 118 -13.37 16.21 28.39
C LEU A 118 -13.93 17.25 29.38
N LYS A 119 -13.06 17.95 30.12
CA LYS A 119 -13.49 19.05 31.01
C LYS A 119 -14.05 20.24 30.24
N ASP A 120 -13.53 20.51 29.06
CA ASP A 120 -13.99 21.60 28.19
C ASP A 120 -15.16 21.20 27.27
N TYR A 121 -15.49 19.90 27.19
CA TYR A 121 -16.47 19.34 26.27
C TYR A 121 -17.87 19.93 26.47
N ASP A 122 -18.34 20.02 27.71
CA ASP A 122 -19.69 20.52 28.02
C ASP A 122 -19.87 21.97 27.55
N LYS A 123 -18.82 22.79 27.67
CA LYS A 123 -18.83 24.19 27.19
C LYS A 123 -18.87 24.24 25.67
N GLN A 124 -18.01 23.48 25.00
CA GLN A 124 -17.98 23.43 23.53
C GLN A 124 -19.30 22.90 22.96
N LEU A 125 -19.94 21.95 23.65
CA LEU A 125 -21.23 21.41 23.26
C LEU A 125 -22.34 22.47 23.38
N ALA A 126 -22.32 23.25 24.46
CA ALA A 126 -23.25 24.38 24.62
C ALA A 126 -23.06 25.43 23.52
N GLU A 127 -21.83 25.87 23.26
CA GLU A 127 -21.49 26.82 22.18
C GLU A 127 -21.94 26.31 20.80
N TYR A 128 -21.80 25.00 20.54
CA TYR A 128 -22.25 24.38 19.29
C TYR A 128 -23.78 24.44 19.14
N TYR A 129 -24.53 24.10 20.19
CA TYR A 129 -25.99 24.20 20.15
C TYR A 129 -26.49 25.64 20.09
N GLU A 130 -25.79 26.58 20.74
CA GLU A 130 -26.07 28.01 20.61
C GLU A 130 -25.86 28.47 19.16
N GLY A 131 -24.77 28.05 18.51
CA GLY A 131 -24.52 28.33 17.09
C GLY A 131 -25.54 27.70 16.13
N LEU A 132 -26.04 26.50 16.42
CA LEU A 132 -27.11 25.86 15.63
C LEU A 132 -28.45 26.60 15.75
N ASN A 133 -28.76 27.10 16.93
CA ASN A 133 -29.99 27.84 17.21
C ASN A 133 -29.85 29.34 16.91
N ALA A 134 -28.64 29.81 16.60
CA ALA A 134 -28.40 31.20 16.27
C ALA A 134 -29.21 31.55 15.01
N PRO A 135 -30.03 32.61 15.05
CA PRO A 135 -30.68 33.10 13.84
C PRO A 135 -29.60 33.47 12.81
N PRO A 136 -29.90 33.34 11.50
CA PRO A 136 -28.96 33.79 10.48
C PRO A 136 -28.56 35.24 10.80
N PRO A 137 -27.26 35.58 10.67
CA PRO A 137 -26.81 36.93 11.00
C PRO A 137 -27.69 37.94 10.28
N GLU A 138 -28.18 38.95 11.00
CA GLU A 138 -29.00 39.99 10.43
C GLU A 138 -28.20 40.64 9.29
N LYS A 139 -28.61 40.38 8.05
CA LYS A 139 -27.95 40.94 6.88
C LYS A 139 -28.04 42.45 6.98
N THR A 140 -26.90 43.10 6.86
CA THR A 140 -26.87 44.56 6.83
C THR A 140 -27.70 45.06 5.64
N PRO A 141 -28.29 46.28 5.70
CA PRO A 141 -29.05 46.82 4.58
C PRO A 141 -28.24 46.91 3.29
N GLN A 142 -26.90 46.98 3.39
CA GLN A 142 -25.98 47.00 2.25
C GLN A 142 -25.85 45.62 1.59
N GLU A 143 -25.73 44.55 2.38
CA GLU A 143 -25.69 43.18 1.85
C GLU A 143 -27.02 42.82 1.19
N LEU A 144 -28.14 43.21 1.79
CA LEU A 144 -29.46 42.99 1.21
C LEU A 144 -29.65 43.74 -0.13
N ALA A 145 -29.12 44.96 -0.23
CA ALA A 145 -29.12 45.73 -1.47
C ALA A 145 -28.25 45.07 -2.56
N ASN A 146 -27.10 44.52 -2.18
CA ASN A 146 -26.21 43.82 -3.11
C ASN A 146 -26.82 42.49 -3.59
N GLU A 147 -27.45 41.72 -2.71
CA GLU A 147 -28.15 40.48 -3.08
C GLU A 147 -29.29 40.74 -4.05
N ARG A 148 -30.10 41.79 -3.82
CA ARG A 148 -31.17 42.20 -4.74
C ARG A 148 -30.60 42.54 -6.12
N ARG A 149 -29.51 43.31 -6.19
CA ARG A 149 -28.84 43.64 -7.46
C ARG A 149 -28.35 42.40 -8.20
N VAL A 150 -27.79 41.43 -7.49
CA VAL A 150 -27.31 40.17 -8.08
C VAL A 150 -28.48 39.33 -8.59
N GLN A 151 -29.58 39.22 -7.83
CA GLN A 151 -30.78 38.52 -8.26
C GLN A 151 -31.39 39.15 -9.51
N GLU A 152 -31.49 40.47 -9.58
CA GLU A 152 -32.01 41.18 -10.74
C GLU A 152 -31.20 40.91 -12.02
N ILE A 153 -29.87 40.83 -11.92
CA ILE A 153 -28.99 40.51 -13.05
C ILE A 153 -29.12 39.02 -13.41
N GLN A 154 -29.22 38.14 -12.43
CA GLN A 154 -29.43 36.72 -12.65
C GLN A 154 -30.77 36.43 -13.35
N GLU A 155 -31.84 37.12 -12.96
CA GLU A 155 -33.15 37.02 -13.62
C GLU A 155 -33.11 37.54 -15.06
N TYR A 156 -32.39 38.62 -15.31
CA TYR A 156 -32.28 39.21 -16.65
C TYR A 156 -31.43 38.37 -17.61
N PHE A 157 -30.27 37.89 -17.16
CA PHE A 157 -29.31 37.19 -18.01
C PHE A 157 -29.40 35.66 -17.92
N GLY A 158 -30.05 35.12 -16.90
CA GLY A 158 -30.28 33.67 -16.71
C GLY A 158 -29.11 32.86 -16.17
N TYR A 159 -27.97 33.50 -15.83
CA TYR A 159 -26.83 32.84 -15.20
C TYR A 159 -26.32 33.63 -14.00
N TRP A 160 -25.70 32.92 -13.06
CA TRP A 160 -25.17 33.50 -11.83
C TRP A 160 -23.81 34.17 -12.10
N ILE A 161 -23.64 35.39 -11.58
CA ILE A 161 -22.43 36.21 -11.72
C ILE A 161 -22.05 36.75 -10.35
N ASP A 162 -20.76 36.66 -10.02
CA ASP A 162 -20.22 37.23 -8.79
C ASP A 162 -20.29 38.77 -8.80
N PRO A 163 -20.80 39.42 -7.74
CA PRO A 163 -20.83 40.88 -7.64
C PRO A 163 -19.44 41.54 -7.57
N THR A 164 -18.39 40.77 -7.30
CA THR A 164 -16.99 41.24 -7.26
C THR A 164 -16.33 41.23 -8.65
N ASP A 165 -16.94 40.61 -9.65
CA ASP A 165 -16.40 40.55 -11.01
C ASP A 165 -16.61 41.90 -11.74
N PRO A 166 -15.59 42.50 -12.37
CA PRO A 166 -15.73 43.69 -13.21
C PRO A 166 -16.83 43.61 -14.29
N ARG A 167 -17.16 42.39 -14.74
CA ARG A 167 -18.24 42.14 -15.70
C ARG A 167 -19.62 42.49 -15.16
N PHE A 168 -19.82 42.43 -13.85
CA PHE A 168 -21.08 42.74 -13.18
C PHE A 168 -21.52 44.19 -13.46
N GLU A 169 -20.60 45.15 -13.35
CA GLU A 169 -20.89 46.57 -13.61
C GLU A 169 -21.26 46.83 -15.08
N VAL A 170 -20.63 46.10 -16.00
CA VAL A 170 -20.92 46.20 -17.44
C VAL A 170 -22.33 45.68 -17.74
N MET A 171 -22.70 44.55 -17.15
CA MET A 171 -24.02 43.93 -17.31
C MET A 171 -25.14 44.77 -16.67
N LEU A 172 -24.87 45.40 -15.52
CA LEU A 172 -25.80 46.33 -14.90
C LEU A 172 -26.13 47.52 -15.81
N LYS A 173 -25.08 48.14 -16.39
CA LYS A 173 -25.24 49.26 -17.32
C LYS A 173 -25.97 48.86 -18.60
N GLN A 174 -25.80 47.61 -19.06
CA GLN A 174 -26.53 47.09 -20.21
C GLN A 174 -28.02 46.94 -19.92
N LYS A 175 -28.39 46.36 -18.77
CA LYS A 175 -29.79 46.27 -18.32
C LYS A 175 -30.43 47.66 -18.23
N GLU A 176 -29.81 48.60 -17.52
CA GLU A 176 -30.34 49.97 -17.35
C GLU A 176 -30.53 50.68 -18.70
N ALA A 177 -29.61 50.47 -19.64
CA ALA A 177 -29.72 51.05 -20.98
C ALA A 177 -30.85 50.41 -21.81
N GLU A 178 -31.13 49.13 -21.64
CA GLU A 178 -32.21 48.41 -22.32
C GLU A 178 -33.58 48.75 -21.74
N GLU A 179 -33.71 48.84 -20.41
CA GLU A 179 -34.93 49.33 -19.75
C GLU A 179 -35.21 50.79 -20.12
N ALA A 180 -34.21 51.67 -20.14
CA ALA A 180 -34.38 53.06 -20.56
C ALA A 180 -34.80 53.19 -22.04
N LYS A 181 -34.36 52.27 -22.91
CA LYS A 181 -34.81 52.21 -24.31
C LYS A 181 -36.24 51.68 -24.40
N ALA A 182 -36.57 50.63 -23.66
CA ALA A 182 -37.90 50.04 -23.60
C ALA A 182 -38.93 51.05 -23.08
N GLU A 183 -38.62 51.80 -22.02
CA GLU A 183 -39.47 52.88 -21.52
C GLU A 183 -39.69 53.99 -22.54
N LYS A 184 -38.64 54.40 -23.26
CA LYS A 184 -38.75 55.44 -24.29
C LYS A 184 -39.61 54.96 -25.45
N MET A 185 -39.52 53.68 -25.82
CA MET A 185 -40.37 53.08 -26.84
C MET A 185 -41.81 52.94 -26.36
N ALA A 186 -42.04 52.45 -25.14
CA ALA A 186 -43.37 52.38 -24.52
C ALA A 186 -44.03 53.76 -24.39
N LYS A 187 -43.29 54.79 -23.94
CA LYS A 187 -43.78 56.20 -23.88
C LYS A 187 -44.09 56.75 -25.28
N LYS A 188 -43.32 56.39 -26.30
CA LYS A 188 -43.59 56.78 -27.69
C LYS A 188 -44.79 56.04 -28.27
N GLU A 189 -44.95 54.76 -27.97
CA GLU A 189 -46.09 53.94 -28.38
C GLU A 189 -47.37 54.37 -27.69
N GLU A 190 -47.32 54.73 -26.41
CA GLU A 190 -48.45 55.28 -25.68
C GLU A 190 -48.88 56.64 -26.26
N LYS A 191 -47.91 57.52 -26.55
CA LYS A 191 -48.19 58.77 -27.28
C LYS A 191 -48.78 58.50 -28.66
N ARG A 192 -48.27 57.52 -29.41
CA ARG A 192 -48.79 57.12 -30.72
C ARG A 192 -50.20 56.53 -30.65
N ARG A 193 -50.48 55.68 -29.65
CA ARG A 193 -51.83 55.13 -29.39
C ARG A 193 -52.81 56.23 -29.02
N ARG A 194 -52.40 57.20 -28.19
CA ARG A 194 -53.21 58.39 -27.87
C ARG A 194 -53.48 59.26 -29.10
N THR A 195 -52.52 59.41 -30.02
CA THR A 195 -52.75 60.18 -31.26
C THR A 195 -53.60 59.43 -32.27
N VAL A 196 -53.44 58.12 -32.44
CA VAL A 196 -54.26 57.29 -33.35
C VAL A 196 -55.70 57.19 -32.87
N ALA A 197 -55.93 57.08 -31.55
CA ALA A 197 -57.26 57.13 -30.95
C ALA A 197 -57.93 58.51 -31.03
N ALA A 198 -57.20 59.57 -31.38
CA ALA A 198 -57.72 60.92 -31.60
C ALA A 198 -57.91 61.27 -33.09
N THR A 199 -57.46 60.40 -34.02
CA THR A 199 -57.59 60.58 -35.48
C THR A 199 -58.41 59.47 -36.17
N SER A 200 -59.06 58.60 -35.39
CA SER A 200 -60.15 57.70 -35.81
C SER A 200 -61.41 58.06 -35.05
#